data_AF-A0A915CAF7-F1
#
_entry.id   AF-A0A915CAF7-F1
#
_cell.length_a   1.000
_cell.length_b   1.000
_cell.length_c   1.000
_cell.angle_alpha   90.00
_cell.angle_beta   90.00
_cell.angle_gamma   90.00
#
_symmetry.space_group_name_H-M   'P 1'
#
loop_
_entity.id
_entity.type
_entity.pdbx_description
1 polymer ?
#
loop_
_entity_poly.entity_id
_entity_poly.type
_entity_poly.pdbx_seq_one_letter_code
_entity_poly.pdbx_strand_id
1 'polypeptide(L)'
;MNDRHRAQVTGTTYDTNRYYLSLSESRSSSIEREDEIDDDVQSISTDNSNLIAHTDRALLEALNGVRAFLHEVYSELLDIDDNIYRSRLLCADNNVRLASTETESLIPLEYSAVERCFLTIDSFLIDEEIIETIQELMWNCQISGNELNVGGENLLAMLAHAGACRLSELVPIAELPLSAQQYLDEHLRIETLPLVDPTMLSWLCLQRVKFVLGIISMSRWKFDDHELKLLLFALVRIGGDELSDYTLLREISKVLNNLFSCLSDERKNAIFVDFCKSFEFLADTIDHLYFALQVMTRCTALSACKLLCFERLLIRLTHQTDTEPSINYDIISRGQRFKAAVQLLCEYTEKAIHSEHHELHVFLKILLEVLEYDNVIDAESEDLTIIYFEMLEWKRSLMERSASSAGILVALILSIVDRIEMWRPGILRISLAGE
;
A
#
# COMPACT_ATOMS: atom_id res chain seq x y z
N MET A 1 -14.85 57.41 -1.01
CA MET A 1 -14.91 55.93 -1.05
C MET A 1 -14.61 55.50 -2.48
N ASN A 2 -13.92 54.36 -2.64
CA ASN A 2 -13.64 53.64 -3.88
C ASN A 2 -12.70 54.33 -4.90
N ASP A 3 -11.42 54.03 -4.77
CA ASP A 3 -10.36 54.35 -5.74
C ASP A 3 -10.40 53.41 -6.97
N ARG A 4 -10.30 53.97 -8.19
CA ARG A 4 -9.97 53.21 -9.43
C ARG A 4 -9.30 54.08 -10.49
N HIS A 5 -8.02 53.83 -10.77
CA HIS A 5 -7.31 54.15 -12.02
C HIS A 5 -6.63 52.84 -12.49
N ARG A 6 -6.88 52.31 -13.70
CA ARG A 6 -6.29 52.66 -15.01
C ARG A 6 -4.74 52.64 -14.97
N ALA A 7 -4.08 51.65 -15.59
CA ALA A 7 -3.68 51.56 -17.02
C ALA A 7 -2.38 52.35 -17.31
N GLN A 8 -1.38 51.92 -18.12
CA GLN A 8 -1.15 50.81 -19.07
C GLN A 8 0.39 50.70 -19.35
N VAL A 9 1.05 49.51 -19.42
CA VAL A 9 1.54 48.76 -20.63
C VAL A 9 3.06 48.84 -20.99
N THR A 10 3.63 47.71 -21.48
CA THR A 10 5.02 47.47 -22.02
C THR A 10 6.21 47.68 -21.05
N GLY A 11 7.38 47.01 -21.15
CA GLY A 11 7.98 46.10 -22.16
C GLY A 11 9.42 46.60 -22.52
N THR A 12 10.48 45.80 -22.79
CA THR A 12 10.68 44.34 -23.01
C THR A 12 12.17 43.94 -22.83
N THR A 13 12.48 42.62 -22.73
CA THR A 13 13.76 41.93 -23.18
C THR A 13 15.10 42.32 -22.53
N TYR A 14 16.20 41.52 -22.51
CA TYR A 14 16.59 40.12 -22.84
C TYR A 14 17.57 39.65 -21.69
N ASP A 15 18.16 38.45 -21.55
CA ASP A 15 18.67 37.47 -22.53
C ASP A 15 18.91 36.04 -21.93
N THR A 16 19.33 35.14 -22.79
CA THR A 16 19.76 33.71 -22.77
C THR A 16 20.87 33.27 -21.75
N ASN A 17 21.29 31.99 -21.57
CA ASN A 17 20.92 30.64 -22.09
C ASN A 17 21.40 29.46 -21.17
N ARG A 18 20.75 28.28 -21.34
CA ARG A 18 21.30 26.89 -21.54
C ARG A 18 22.82 26.61 -21.37
N TYR A 19 23.33 25.40 -21.01
CA TYR A 19 22.88 24.01 -21.28
C TYR A 19 23.65 22.89 -20.49
N TYR A 20 23.10 21.66 -20.54
CA TYR A 20 23.71 20.29 -20.50
C TYR A 20 24.47 19.70 -19.28
N LEU A 21 24.00 18.48 -18.91
CA LEU A 21 24.77 17.37 -18.34
C LEU A 21 25.43 16.54 -19.47
N SER A 22 26.59 15.91 -19.20
CA SER A 22 27.09 14.75 -19.97
C SER A 22 28.09 13.93 -19.13
N LEU A 23 28.14 12.60 -19.36
CA LEU A 23 29.10 11.68 -18.71
C LEU A 23 30.31 11.44 -19.63
N SER A 24 31.51 11.26 -19.06
CA SER A 24 32.49 10.29 -19.58
C SER A 24 33.68 10.01 -18.63
N GLU A 25 33.74 8.76 -18.19
CA GLU A 25 34.93 7.91 -18.01
C GLU A 25 36.37 8.48 -17.91
N SER A 26 36.97 8.25 -16.73
CA SER A 26 38.23 7.48 -16.55
C SER A 26 39.63 8.16 -16.67
N ARG A 27 40.62 7.39 -16.18
CA ARG A 27 42.08 7.46 -16.39
C ARG A 27 42.92 8.55 -15.69
N SER A 28 43.25 8.24 -14.43
CA SER A 28 44.60 7.84 -13.96
C SER A 28 45.82 8.77 -14.12
N SER A 29 46.73 8.67 -13.12
CA SER A 29 48.14 9.12 -13.11
C SER A 29 48.36 10.65 -13.03
N SER A 30 49.37 11.18 -12.32
CA SER A 30 50.32 10.59 -11.35
C SER A 30 51.26 11.65 -10.77
N ILE A 31 51.80 11.43 -9.55
CA ILE A 31 53.13 11.94 -9.09
C ILE A 31 53.16 13.49 -8.90
N GLU A 32 54.01 14.18 -8.12
CA GLU A 32 55.24 13.93 -7.30
C GLU A 32 55.00 14.59 -5.90
N ARG A 33 55.35 13.98 -4.74
CA ARG A 33 56.62 14.04 -3.95
C ARG A 33 56.95 15.42 -3.30
N GLU A 34 57.14 15.41 -1.98
CA GLU A 34 58.40 15.75 -1.24
C GLU A 34 58.44 17.28 -0.93
N ASP A 35 58.96 17.81 0.20
CA ASP A 35 59.95 17.36 1.20
C ASP A 35 59.53 17.56 2.68
N GLU A 36 60.22 16.84 3.58
CA GLU A 36 60.97 17.24 4.81
C GLU A 36 60.72 18.65 5.45
N ILE A 37 60.87 18.94 6.77
CA ILE A 37 61.45 18.29 7.98
C ILE A 37 60.72 18.91 9.23
N ASP A 38 60.87 18.63 10.54
CA ASP A 38 61.99 18.17 11.41
C ASP A 38 61.50 17.60 12.79
N ASP A 39 62.45 17.33 13.70
CA ASP A 39 62.44 16.66 15.03
C ASP A 39 61.46 17.05 16.19
N ASP A 40 60.94 15.98 16.83
CA ASP A 40 61.02 15.59 18.26
C ASP A 40 60.50 16.47 19.44
N VAL A 41 59.31 16.10 20.00
CA VAL A 41 59.01 16.11 21.46
C VAL A 41 58.10 14.93 21.82
N GLN A 42 58.46 14.14 22.83
CA GLN A 42 57.68 12.99 23.30
C GLN A 42 56.38 13.35 24.03
N SER A 43 55.24 12.77 23.67
CA SER A 43 54.14 12.48 24.63
C SER A 43 53.20 11.33 24.20
N ILE A 44 53.20 10.28 25.05
CA ILE A 44 52.15 9.30 25.40
C ILE A 44 50.95 9.03 24.44
N SER A 45 50.72 7.74 24.20
CA SER A 45 49.50 7.05 23.69
C SER A 45 49.25 6.97 22.18
N THR A 46 49.24 5.75 21.64
CA THR A 46 48.55 5.40 20.37
C THR A 46 48.23 3.90 20.14
N ASP A 47 48.20 3.04 21.17
CA ASP A 47 47.90 1.59 21.00
C ASP A 47 46.42 1.27 20.66
N ASN A 48 45.50 2.23 20.78
CA ASN A 48 44.06 2.01 20.55
C ASN A 48 43.62 1.97 19.07
N SER A 49 44.48 2.37 18.12
CA SER A 49 44.13 2.48 16.70
C SER A 49 43.84 1.13 16.03
N ASN A 50 44.60 0.09 16.39
CA ASN A 50 44.49 -1.23 15.76
C ASN A 50 43.28 -2.04 16.27
N LEU A 51 42.82 -1.82 17.50
CA LEU A 51 41.65 -2.54 18.04
C LEU A 51 40.36 -2.10 17.35
N ILE A 52 40.16 -0.78 17.23
CA ILE A 52 38.95 -0.18 16.64
C ILE A 52 38.79 -0.60 15.18
N ALA A 53 39.87 -0.53 14.38
CA ALA A 53 39.86 -0.96 12.99
C ALA A 53 39.53 -2.45 12.80
N HIS A 54 39.89 -3.31 13.77
CA HIS A 54 39.50 -4.72 13.74
C HIS A 54 38.04 -4.96 14.17
N THR A 55 37.51 -4.22 15.14
CA THR A 55 36.07 -4.28 15.46
C THR A 55 35.20 -3.72 14.34
N ASP A 56 35.58 -2.59 13.72
CA ASP A 56 34.84 -2.02 12.58
C ASP A 56 34.84 -2.98 11.39
N ARG A 57 35.98 -3.64 11.13
CA ARG A 57 36.07 -4.65 10.07
C ARG A 57 35.24 -5.89 10.39
N ALA A 58 35.26 -6.39 11.63
CA ALA A 58 34.44 -7.52 12.03
C ALA A 58 32.93 -7.17 11.99
N LEU A 59 32.56 -5.94 12.38
CA LEU A 59 31.19 -5.44 12.25
C LEU A 59 30.79 -5.31 10.78
N LEU A 60 31.67 -4.82 9.90
CA LEU A 60 31.40 -4.70 8.47
C LEU A 60 31.34 -6.07 7.78
N GLU A 61 32.17 -7.04 8.17
CA GLU A 61 32.11 -8.42 7.68
C GLU A 61 30.87 -9.15 8.21
N ALA A 62 30.44 -8.88 9.46
CA ALA A 62 29.16 -9.35 10.00
C ALA A 62 27.95 -8.70 9.31
N LEU A 63 27.97 -7.38 9.08
CA LEU A 63 26.92 -6.65 8.35
C LEU A 63 26.86 -7.07 6.87
N ASN A 64 28.00 -7.36 6.23
CA ASN A 64 28.01 -7.94 4.89
C ASN A 64 27.55 -9.40 4.89
N GLY A 65 27.82 -10.17 5.95
CA GLY A 65 27.26 -11.51 6.15
C GLY A 65 25.74 -11.48 6.33
N VAL A 66 25.23 -10.59 7.19
CA VAL A 66 23.79 -10.34 7.38
C VAL A 66 23.18 -9.79 6.10
N ARG A 67 23.86 -8.94 5.34
CA ARG A 67 23.37 -8.42 4.05
C ARG A 67 23.37 -9.48 2.95
N ALA A 68 24.35 -10.38 2.92
CA ALA A 68 24.39 -11.50 1.99
C ALA A 68 23.29 -12.52 2.34
N PHE A 69 23.17 -12.89 3.62
CA PHE A 69 22.07 -13.69 4.14
C PHE A 69 20.71 -13.05 3.86
N LEU A 70 20.54 -11.74 4.07
CA LEU A 70 19.34 -11.01 3.68
C LEU A 70 19.12 -11.03 2.17
N HIS A 71 20.15 -11.06 1.33
CA HIS A 71 20.00 -11.08 -0.14
C HIS A 71 19.69 -12.48 -0.68
N GLU A 72 20.18 -13.51 -0.02
CA GLU A 72 19.90 -14.93 -0.25
C GLU A 72 18.49 -15.28 0.25
N VAL A 73 18.14 -14.84 1.47
CA VAL A 73 16.78 -14.90 2.02
C VAL A 73 15.82 -13.97 1.28
N TYR A 74 16.21 -12.84 0.68
CA TYR A 74 15.34 -12.10 -0.25
C TYR A 74 15.08 -12.86 -1.56
N SER A 75 15.95 -13.81 -1.93
CA SER A 75 15.72 -14.72 -3.05
C SER A 75 14.77 -15.85 -2.65
N GLU A 76 14.93 -16.42 -1.45
CA GLU A 76 14.04 -17.47 -0.92
C GLU A 76 12.68 -16.93 -0.43
N LEU A 77 12.59 -15.64 -0.07
CA LEU A 77 11.36 -14.95 0.35
C LEU A 77 10.31 -14.84 -0.77
N LEU A 78 10.73 -15.03 -2.03
CA LEU A 78 9.81 -15.13 -3.17
C LEU A 78 9.03 -16.45 -3.15
N ASP A 79 9.62 -17.54 -2.65
CA ASP A 79 8.99 -18.88 -2.58
C ASP A 79 7.96 -19.00 -1.42
N ILE A 80 7.76 -17.93 -0.63
CA ILE A 80 6.78 -17.90 0.47
C ILE A 80 5.47 -17.21 0.07
N ASP A 81 5.49 -16.28 -0.90
CA ASP A 81 4.26 -15.64 -1.43
C ASP A 81 3.31 -16.69 -2.07
N ASP A 82 3.88 -17.77 -2.64
CA ASP A 82 3.18 -18.94 -3.19
C ASP A 82 2.32 -19.71 -2.16
N ASN A 83 2.61 -19.60 -0.86
CA ASN A 83 1.82 -20.27 0.20
C ASN A 83 0.65 -19.42 0.71
N ILE A 84 0.55 -18.16 0.31
CA ILE A 84 -0.46 -17.22 0.80
C ILE A 84 -1.67 -17.28 -0.15
N TYR A 85 -2.70 -18.03 0.23
CA TYR A 85 -3.84 -18.31 -0.64
C TYR A 85 -4.59 -17.03 -1.05
N ARG A 86 -4.49 -16.68 -2.34
CA ARG A 86 -5.26 -15.59 -2.97
C ARG A 86 -6.61 -16.12 -3.42
N SER A 87 -7.68 -15.42 -3.05
CA SER A 87 -9.02 -15.78 -3.51
C SER A 87 -9.19 -15.40 -4.98
N ARG A 88 -9.58 -16.35 -5.84
CA ARG A 88 -10.03 -16.04 -7.21
C ARG A 88 -11.40 -15.35 -7.16
N LEU A 89 -11.37 -14.03 -7.24
CA LEU A 89 -12.51 -13.12 -7.30
C LEU A 89 -12.78 -12.72 -8.76
N LEU A 90 -11.74 -12.38 -9.52
CA LEU A 90 -11.86 -11.91 -10.89
C LEU A 90 -12.09 -13.09 -11.86
N CYS A 91 -12.78 -12.81 -12.97
CA CYS A 91 -13.10 -13.81 -14.01
C CYS A 91 -13.92 -15.00 -13.47
N ALA A 92 -14.89 -14.72 -12.61
CA ALA A 92 -15.84 -15.70 -12.07
C ALA A 92 -17.11 -15.83 -12.94
N ASP A 93 -17.55 -14.75 -13.59
CA ASP A 93 -18.66 -14.73 -14.53
C ASP A 93 -18.17 -14.83 -15.99
N ASN A 94 -18.36 -16.01 -16.61
CA ASN A 94 -18.01 -16.24 -18.01
C ASN A 94 -19.02 -15.64 -19.01
N ASN A 95 -20.07 -14.94 -18.55
CA ASN A 95 -21.15 -14.42 -19.39
C ASN A 95 -21.03 -12.92 -19.70
N VAL A 96 -19.83 -12.34 -19.54
CA VAL A 96 -19.57 -10.93 -19.89
C VAL A 96 -19.85 -10.69 -21.37
N ARG A 97 -20.60 -9.62 -21.66
CA ARG A 97 -20.96 -9.19 -23.01
C ARG A 97 -20.53 -7.76 -23.24
N LEU A 98 -19.94 -7.50 -24.40
CA LEU A 98 -19.34 -6.22 -24.78
C LEU A 98 -19.47 -6.04 -26.30
N ALA A 99 -19.56 -4.81 -26.79
CA ALA A 99 -19.78 -4.49 -28.19
C ALA A 99 -18.47 -4.43 -28.99
N SER A 100 -18.27 -5.23 -30.03
CA SER A 100 -17.22 -4.94 -31.01
C SER A 100 -17.50 -3.64 -31.78
N THR A 101 -16.52 -3.14 -32.52
CA THR A 101 -16.72 -2.03 -33.48
C THR A 101 -17.83 -2.28 -34.51
N GLU A 102 -18.14 -3.55 -34.82
CA GLU A 102 -19.27 -3.94 -35.69
C GLU A 102 -20.63 -3.92 -34.96
N THR A 103 -20.63 -3.93 -33.62
CA THR A 103 -21.82 -4.04 -32.76
C THR A 103 -22.00 -2.87 -31.78
N GLU A 104 -21.17 -1.82 -31.81
CA GLU A 104 -21.32 -0.59 -31.01
C GLU A 104 -22.74 0.01 -31.13
N SER A 105 -23.34 -0.08 -32.32
CA SER A 105 -24.73 0.35 -32.60
C SER A 105 -25.83 -0.40 -31.81
N LEU A 106 -25.49 -1.46 -31.07
CA LEU A 106 -26.38 -2.15 -30.13
C LEU A 106 -26.37 -1.52 -28.72
N ILE A 107 -25.40 -0.66 -28.39
CA ILE A 107 -25.40 0.10 -27.13
C ILE A 107 -26.44 1.23 -27.24
N PRO A 108 -27.40 1.37 -26.30
CA PRO A 108 -28.44 2.38 -26.42
C PRO A 108 -27.91 3.82 -26.44
N LEU A 109 -28.54 4.68 -27.24
CA LEU A 109 -28.06 6.05 -27.50
C LEU A 109 -28.12 7.00 -26.30
N GLU A 110 -28.77 6.59 -25.22
CA GLU A 110 -28.83 7.32 -23.94
C GLU A 110 -27.57 7.14 -23.07
N TYR A 111 -26.71 6.17 -23.38
CA TYR A 111 -25.48 5.88 -22.66
C TYR A 111 -24.43 6.96 -22.94
N SER A 112 -23.74 7.42 -21.90
CA SER A 112 -22.68 8.42 -21.98
C SER A 112 -21.45 7.89 -22.73
N ALA A 113 -20.55 8.80 -23.14
CA ALA A 113 -19.30 8.42 -23.79
C ALA A 113 -18.43 7.49 -22.93
N VAL A 114 -18.50 7.62 -21.60
CA VAL A 114 -17.77 6.78 -20.64
C VAL A 114 -18.36 5.37 -20.59
N GLU A 115 -19.68 5.25 -20.52
CA GLU A 115 -20.39 3.96 -20.49
C GLU A 115 -20.24 3.19 -21.81
N ARG A 116 -20.32 3.89 -22.95
CA ARG A 116 -20.06 3.27 -24.26
C ARG A 116 -18.64 2.74 -24.37
N CYS A 117 -17.64 3.58 -24.08
CA CYS A 117 -16.23 3.17 -24.09
C CYS A 117 -15.97 1.97 -23.17
N PHE A 118 -16.59 1.94 -21.98
CA PHE A 118 -16.49 0.83 -21.03
C PHE A 118 -17.14 -0.49 -21.50
N LEU A 119 -18.14 -0.39 -22.39
CA LEU A 119 -18.88 -1.51 -22.95
C LEU A 119 -18.36 -1.99 -24.31
N THR A 120 -17.40 -1.28 -24.93
CA THR A 120 -16.81 -1.67 -26.22
C THR A 120 -15.63 -2.64 -26.05
N ILE A 121 -15.59 -3.70 -26.87
CA ILE A 121 -14.40 -4.52 -27.16
C ILE A 121 -13.59 -3.79 -28.23
N ASP A 122 -12.83 -2.79 -27.81
CA ASP A 122 -11.68 -2.35 -28.59
C ASP A 122 -10.48 -3.26 -28.28
N SER A 123 -9.68 -3.57 -29.30
CA SER A 123 -8.57 -4.54 -29.23
C SER A 123 -7.31 -3.97 -28.56
N PHE A 124 -7.50 -3.07 -27.62
CA PHE A 124 -6.50 -2.21 -26.99
C PHE A 124 -6.80 -2.23 -25.47
N LEU A 125 -5.92 -1.84 -24.56
CA LEU A 125 -4.98 -0.73 -24.61
C LEU A 125 -3.70 -1.10 -23.83
N ILE A 126 -2.54 -0.59 -24.25
CA ILE A 126 -1.34 -0.55 -23.39
C ILE A 126 -1.61 0.45 -22.24
N ASP A 127 -0.93 0.32 -21.09
CA ASP A 127 -1.10 1.18 -19.90
C ASP A 127 -1.19 2.70 -20.23
N GLU A 128 -0.38 3.17 -21.18
CA GLU A 128 -0.33 4.58 -21.64
C GLU A 128 -1.60 4.98 -22.41
N GLU A 129 -2.06 4.08 -23.26
CA GLU A 129 -3.20 4.19 -24.18
C GLU A 129 -4.54 4.25 -23.39
N ILE A 130 -4.63 3.55 -22.25
CA ILE A 130 -5.73 3.69 -21.26
C ILE A 130 -5.80 5.13 -20.74
N ILE A 131 -4.64 5.70 -20.42
CA ILE A 131 -4.54 7.04 -19.83
C ILE A 131 -4.91 8.10 -20.88
N GLU A 132 -4.47 7.96 -22.14
CA GLU A 132 -4.88 8.86 -23.24
C GLU A 132 -6.38 8.81 -23.48
N THR A 133 -6.98 7.62 -23.55
CA THR A 133 -8.44 7.44 -23.73
C THR A 133 -9.25 8.13 -22.62
N ILE A 134 -8.83 7.98 -21.36
CA ILE A 134 -9.49 8.63 -20.22
C ILE A 134 -9.28 10.15 -20.26
N GLN A 135 -8.10 10.64 -20.66
CA GLN A 135 -7.86 12.08 -20.82
C GLN A 135 -8.70 12.70 -21.94
N GLU A 136 -8.89 12.02 -23.07
CA GLU A 136 -9.77 12.48 -24.14
C GLU A 136 -11.24 12.50 -23.69
N LEU A 137 -11.72 11.45 -23.03
CA LEU A 137 -13.07 11.42 -22.44
C LEU A 137 -13.27 12.59 -21.45
N MET A 138 -12.30 12.85 -20.57
CA MET A 138 -12.33 13.99 -19.63
C MET A 138 -12.34 15.34 -20.35
N TRP A 139 -11.53 15.51 -21.38
CA TRP A 139 -11.43 16.75 -22.16
C TRP A 139 -12.75 17.05 -22.90
N ASN A 140 -13.35 16.03 -23.52
CA ASN A 140 -14.64 16.13 -24.20
C ASN A 140 -15.80 16.38 -23.23
N CYS A 141 -15.75 15.82 -22.02
CA CYS A 141 -16.66 16.16 -20.92
C CYS A 141 -16.53 17.64 -20.52
N GLN A 142 -15.31 18.11 -20.22
CA GLN A 142 -15.03 19.51 -19.84
C GLN A 142 -15.48 20.51 -20.92
N ILE A 143 -15.25 20.23 -22.20
CA ILE A 143 -15.68 21.08 -23.32
C ILE A 143 -17.21 21.12 -23.48
N SER A 144 -17.88 19.98 -23.29
CA SER A 144 -19.36 19.92 -23.41
C SER A 144 -20.10 20.48 -22.20
N GLY A 145 -19.41 20.80 -21.11
CA GLY A 145 -20.01 21.25 -19.85
C GLY A 145 -20.69 20.11 -19.06
N ASN A 146 -20.59 18.87 -19.54
CA ASN A 146 -21.00 17.68 -18.82
C ASN A 146 -19.82 17.23 -17.95
N GLU A 147 -19.98 17.24 -16.62
CA GLU A 147 -18.98 16.58 -15.79
C GLU A 147 -19.04 15.05 -15.96
N LEU A 148 -17.93 14.34 -15.73
CA LEU A 148 -18.01 12.91 -15.44
C LEU A 148 -18.83 12.74 -14.14
N ASN A 149 -20.10 12.39 -14.30
CA ASN A 149 -21.08 12.17 -13.24
C ASN A 149 -21.36 10.68 -13.06
N VAL A 150 -20.28 9.89 -12.97
CA VAL A 150 -20.37 8.50 -12.53
C VAL A 150 -20.24 8.49 -11.00
N GLY A 151 -21.32 8.19 -10.30
CA GLY A 151 -21.33 8.07 -8.83
C GLY A 151 -20.47 6.89 -8.36
N GLY A 152 -20.10 6.86 -7.08
CA GLY A 152 -19.33 5.77 -6.48
C GLY A 152 -20.07 4.44 -6.59
N GLU A 153 -21.38 4.44 -6.41
CA GLU A 153 -22.27 3.28 -6.63
C GLU A 153 -22.17 2.74 -8.07
N ASN A 154 -22.24 3.62 -9.08
CA ASN A 154 -22.07 3.23 -10.50
C ASN A 154 -20.64 2.75 -10.77
N LEU A 155 -19.61 3.34 -10.14
CA LEU A 155 -18.22 2.90 -10.28
C LEU A 155 -17.97 1.52 -9.64
N LEU A 156 -18.65 1.19 -8.53
CA LEU A 156 -18.63 -0.16 -7.94
C LEU A 156 -19.25 -1.21 -8.87
N ALA A 157 -20.39 -0.86 -9.49
CA ALA A 157 -21.02 -1.69 -10.51
C ALA A 157 -20.15 -1.85 -11.77
N MET A 158 -19.47 -0.78 -12.20
CA MET A 158 -18.46 -0.85 -13.27
C MET A 158 -17.27 -1.71 -12.85
N LEU A 159 -16.78 -1.64 -11.61
CA LEU A 159 -15.72 -2.54 -11.12
C LEU A 159 -16.15 -4.00 -11.14
N ALA A 160 -17.39 -4.32 -10.74
CA ALA A 160 -17.94 -5.68 -10.81
C ALA A 160 -18.03 -6.18 -12.27
N HIS A 161 -18.58 -5.37 -13.18
CA HIS A 161 -18.66 -5.72 -14.60
C HIS A 161 -17.29 -5.75 -15.30
N ALA A 162 -16.33 -4.95 -14.84
CA ALA A 162 -14.95 -4.95 -15.32
C ALA A 162 -14.23 -6.24 -14.91
N GLY A 163 -14.28 -6.56 -13.61
CA GLY A 163 -13.64 -7.73 -13.02
C GLY A 163 -14.32 -9.07 -13.34
N ALA A 164 -15.47 -9.05 -14.02
CA ALA A 164 -16.28 -10.24 -14.30
C ALA A 164 -16.61 -11.02 -13.02
N CYS A 165 -17.09 -10.30 -12.00
CA CYS A 165 -17.45 -10.82 -10.69
C CYS A 165 -18.79 -10.22 -10.23
N ARG A 166 -19.35 -10.73 -9.12
CA ARG A 166 -20.57 -10.16 -8.54
C ARG A 166 -20.23 -8.95 -7.66
N LEU A 167 -21.11 -7.98 -7.60
CA LEU A 167 -20.98 -6.84 -6.67
C LEU A 167 -20.84 -7.31 -5.21
N SER A 168 -21.55 -8.37 -4.83
CA SER A 168 -21.47 -9.04 -3.51
C SER A 168 -20.13 -9.73 -3.21
N GLU A 169 -19.22 -9.82 -4.17
CA GLU A 169 -17.87 -10.39 -4.01
C GLU A 169 -16.82 -9.25 -3.85
N LEU A 170 -17.20 -8.00 -4.19
CA LEU A 170 -16.42 -6.77 -4.01
C LEU A 170 -16.76 -6.00 -2.72
N VAL A 171 -18.03 -5.99 -2.30
CA VAL A 171 -18.50 -5.28 -1.09
C VAL A 171 -19.29 -6.20 -0.16
N PRO A 172 -19.29 -5.95 1.16
CA PRO A 172 -20.08 -6.74 2.11
C PRO A 172 -21.57 -6.79 1.75
N ILE A 173 -22.20 -7.96 1.86
CA ILE A 173 -23.61 -8.16 1.49
C ILE A 173 -24.56 -7.25 2.28
N ALA A 174 -24.23 -6.94 3.54
CA ALA A 174 -25.01 -6.03 4.39
C ALA A 174 -24.92 -4.55 3.97
N GLU A 175 -23.96 -4.21 3.11
CA GLU A 175 -23.61 -2.85 2.68
C GLU A 175 -23.73 -2.69 1.16
N LEU A 176 -24.36 -3.65 0.47
CA LEU A 176 -24.46 -3.70 -0.99
C LEU A 176 -25.51 -2.69 -1.51
N PRO A 177 -25.14 -1.68 -2.33
CA PRO A 177 -26.09 -0.67 -2.78
C PRO A 177 -27.07 -1.24 -3.81
N LEU A 178 -28.38 -1.03 -3.57
CA LEU A 178 -29.43 -1.47 -4.48
C LEU A 178 -29.34 -0.79 -5.85
N SER A 179 -28.99 0.50 -5.86
CA SER A 179 -28.70 1.32 -7.04
C SER A 179 -27.54 0.78 -7.87
N ALA A 180 -26.42 0.41 -7.23
CA ALA A 180 -25.28 -0.22 -7.90
C ALA A 180 -25.68 -1.58 -8.51
N GLN A 181 -26.47 -2.39 -7.80
CA GLN A 181 -26.95 -3.67 -8.33
C GLN A 181 -27.93 -3.49 -9.50
N GLN A 182 -28.86 -2.53 -9.41
CA GLN A 182 -29.77 -2.16 -10.50
C GLN A 182 -29.00 -1.66 -11.73
N TYR A 183 -28.02 -0.78 -11.56
CA TYR A 183 -27.20 -0.30 -12.66
C TYR A 183 -26.33 -1.42 -13.28
N LEU A 184 -25.82 -2.37 -12.48
CA LEU A 184 -25.15 -3.56 -12.99
C LEU A 184 -26.07 -4.44 -13.86
N ASP A 185 -27.27 -4.75 -13.37
CA ASP A 185 -28.17 -5.71 -14.03
C ASP A 185 -29.05 -5.09 -15.14
N GLU A 186 -29.48 -3.84 -15.01
CA GLU A 186 -30.37 -3.15 -15.97
C GLU A 186 -29.60 -2.30 -16.99
N HIS A 187 -28.37 -1.83 -16.67
CA HIS A 187 -27.60 -0.92 -17.52
C HIS A 187 -26.29 -1.53 -18.06
N LEU A 188 -25.53 -2.28 -17.26
CA LEU A 188 -24.25 -2.85 -17.73
C LEU A 188 -24.41 -4.22 -18.42
N ARG A 189 -25.42 -5.02 -18.05
CA ARG A 189 -25.65 -6.39 -18.55
C ARG A 189 -26.57 -6.45 -19.78
N ILE A 190 -26.11 -5.86 -20.88
CA ILE A 190 -26.87 -5.82 -22.14
C ILE A 190 -26.86 -7.20 -22.85
N GLU A 191 -27.95 -7.95 -22.78
CA GLU A 191 -28.08 -9.32 -23.34
C GLU A 191 -27.83 -9.41 -24.86
N THR A 192 -28.08 -8.33 -25.61
CA THR A 192 -27.93 -8.29 -27.08
C THR A 192 -26.48 -8.18 -27.54
N LEU A 193 -25.56 -7.79 -26.67
CA LEU A 193 -24.13 -7.69 -27.00
C LEU A 193 -23.49 -9.08 -27.13
N PRO A 194 -22.49 -9.26 -28.02
CA PRO A 194 -21.79 -10.53 -28.15
C PRO A 194 -21.04 -10.90 -26.86
N LEU A 195 -20.92 -12.20 -26.61
CA LEU A 195 -20.13 -12.73 -25.49
C LEU A 195 -18.63 -12.52 -25.75
N VAL A 196 -17.90 -12.19 -24.69
CA VAL A 196 -16.44 -12.12 -24.70
C VAL A 196 -15.84 -13.52 -24.87
N ASP A 197 -14.75 -13.65 -25.64
CA ASP A 197 -14.01 -14.91 -25.77
C ASP A 197 -13.39 -15.30 -24.40
N PRO A 198 -13.68 -16.48 -23.83
CA PRO A 198 -13.12 -16.91 -22.54
C PRO A 198 -11.60 -16.94 -22.49
N THR A 199 -10.91 -17.09 -23.63
CA THR A 199 -9.44 -17.05 -23.71
C THR A 199 -8.88 -15.63 -23.54
N MET A 200 -9.68 -14.60 -23.81
CA MET A 200 -9.32 -13.19 -23.66
C MET A 200 -9.79 -12.59 -22.32
N LEU A 201 -10.73 -13.25 -21.63
CA LEU A 201 -11.44 -12.70 -20.47
C LEU A 201 -10.49 -12.18 -19.37
N SER A 202 -9.49 -12.96 -18.95
CA SER A 202 -8.55 -12.55 -17.90
C SER A 202 -7.70 -11.33 -18.25
N TRP A 203 -7.31 -11.18 -19.51
CA TRP A 203 -6.60 -9.98 -19.97
C TRP A 203 -7.55 -8.77 -20.03
N LEU A 204 -8.74 -8.94 -20.62
CA LEU A 204 -9.77 -7.89 -20.72
C LEU A 204 -10.22 -7.39 -19.35
N CYS A 205 -10.40 -8.28 -18.37
CA CYS A 205 -10.79 -7.89 -17.01
C CYS A 205 -9.75 -6.98 -16.35
N LEU A 206 -8.46 -7.32 -16.42
CA LEU A 206 -7.41 -6.49 -15.84
C LEU A 206 -7.34 -5.10 -16.49
N GLN A 207 -7.45 -4.99 -17.82
CA GLN A 207 -7.44 -3.67 -18.48
C GLN A 207 -8.72 -2.87 -18.21
N ARG A 208 -9.90 -3.51 -18.20
CA ARG A 208 -11.17 -2.83 -17.88
C ARG A 208 -11.24 -2.39 -16.42
N VAL A 209 -10.64 -3.15 -15.49
CA VAL A 209 -10.49 -2.71 -14.10
C VAL A 209 -9.56 -1.49 -14.04
N LYS A 210 -8.37 -1.52 -14.67
CA LYS A 210 -7.48 -0.34 -14.75
C LYS A 210 -8.17 0.90 -15.35
N PHE A 211 -9.03 0.73 -16.35
CA PHE A 211 -9.81 1.83 -16.92
C PHE A 211 -10.77 2.45 -15.89
N VAL A 212 -11.52 1.64 -15.15
CA VAL A 212 -12.40 2.13 -14.07
C VAL A 212 -11.61 2.73 -12.91
N LEU A 213 -10.45 2.17 -12.54
CA LEU A 213 -9.50 2.79 -11.60
C LEU A 213 -9.06 4.18 -12.07
N GLY A 214 -8.76 4.34 -13.37
CA GLY A 214 -8.43 5.63 -13.97
C GLY A 214 -9.56 6.65 -13.84
N ILE A 215 -10.82 6.25 -13.98
CA ILE A 215 -11.99 7.12 -13.76
C ILE A 215 -12.12 7.51 -12.27
N ILE A 216 -12.01 6.55 -11.34
CA ILE A 216 -12.08 6.81 -9.89
C ILE A 216 -10.96 7.79 -9.47
N SER A 217 -9.75 7.60 -10.00
CA SER A 217 -8.57 8.45 -9.78
C SER A 217 -8.78 9.94 -10.17
N MET A 218 -9.76 10.22 -11.04
CA MET A 218 -10.07 11.55 -11.55
C MET A 218 -11.35 12.15 -10.94
N SER A 219 -12.24 11.33 -10.39
CA SER A 219 -13.57 11.72 -9.86
C SER A 219 -13.54 12.23 -8.40
N ARG A 220 -12.38 12.70 -7.92
CA ARG A 220 -11.96 12.79 -6.50
C ARG A 220 -12.84 13.57 -5.52
N TRP A 221 -13.75 14.42 -6.00
CA TRP A 221 -14.46 15.40 -5.16
C TRP A 221 -15.95 15.09 -4.93
N LYS A 222 -16.44 13.95 -5.42
CA LYS A 222 -17.89 13.66 -5.49
C LYS A 222 -18.40 12.67 -4.44
N PHE A 223 -17.52 11.86 -3.86
CA PHE A 223 -17.91 10.72 -3.05
C PHE A 223 -18.18 11.08 -1.59
N ASP A 224 -19.28 10.55 -1.05
CA ASP A 224 -19.55 10.56 0.39
C ASP A 224 -18.74 9.50 1.15
N ASP A 225 -18.88 9.45 2.48
CA ASP A 225 -18.09 8.54 3.33
C ASP A 225 -18.49 7.07 3.17
N HIS A 226 -19.72 6.79 2.78
CA HIS A 226 -20.21 5.44 2.51
C HIS A 226 -19.68 4.96 1.15
N GLU A 227 -19.77 5.78 0.10
CA GLU A 227 -19.17 5.49 -1.20
C GLU A 227 -17.65 5.29 -1.10
N LEU A 228 -16.94 6.13 -0.33
CA LEU A 228 -15.50 5.97 -0.10
C LEU A 228 -15.15 4.69 0.66
N LYS A 229 -15.95 4.29 1.66
CA LYS A 229 -15.80 3.01 2.37
C LYS A 229 -15.99 1.82 1.43
N LEU A 230 -17.02 1.86 0.57
CA LEU A 230 -17.31 0.78 -0.38
C LEU A 230 -16.26 0.69 -1.49
N LEU A 231 -15.79 1.82 -2.02
CA LEU A 231 -14.68 1.86 -2.98
C LEU A 231 -13.39 1.30 -2.35
N LEU A 232 -13.08 1.65 -1.09
CA LEU A 232 -11.97 1.05 -0.35
C LEU A 232 -12.11 -0.48 -0.23
N PHE A 233 -13.31 -1.00 0.07
CA PHE A 233 -13.58 -2.44 0.06
C PHE A 233 -13.30 -3.09 -1.30
N ALA A 234 -13.89 -2.56 -2.38
CA ALA A 234 -13.70 -3.10 -3.72
C ALA A 234 -12.23 -3.05 -4.15
N LEU A 235 -11.51 -1.96 -3.86
CA LEU A 235 -10.08 -1.80 -4.16
C LEU A 235 -9.20 -2.79 -3.40
N VAL A 236 -9.49 -3.05 -2.12
CA VAL A 236 -8.80 -4.06 -1.31
C VAL A 236 -9.09 -5.48 -1.83
N ARG A 237 -10.35 -5.79 -2.14
CA ARG A 237 -10.78 -7.11 -2.65
C ARG A 237 -10.15 -7.41 -4.01
N ILE A 238 -10.15 -6.47 -4.94
CA ILE A 238 -9.48 -6.57 -6.24
C ILE A 238 -7.96 -6.68 -6.06
N GLY A 239 -7.38 -5.95 -5.11
CA GLY A 239 -5.95 -5.99 -4.82
C GLY A 239 -5.45 -7.35 -4.32
N GLY A 240 -6.28 -8.11 -3.60
CA GLY A 240 -5.98 -9.45 -3.09
C GLY A 240 -6.32 -10.62 -4.02
N ASP A 241 -6.75 -10.36 -5.27
CA ASP A 241 -7.09 -11.40 -6.24
C ASP A 241 -5.86 -12.17 -6.78
N GLU A 242 -6.05 -13.41 -7.23
CA GLU A 242 -4.97 -14.22 -7.83
C GLU A 242 -4.38 -13.62 -9.11
N LEU A 243 -5.15 -12.84 -9.88
CA LEU A 243 -4.72 -12.15 -11.10
C LEU A 243 -4.15 -10.75 -10.83
N SER A 244 -4.08 -10.32 -9.56
CA SER A 244 -3.60 -9.01 -9.14
C SER A 244 -2.08 -8.86 -9.33
N ASP A 245 -1.70 -8.26 -10.46
CA ASP A 245 -0.30 -8.03 -10.82
C ASP A 245 0.29 -6.76 -10.15
N TYR A 246 1.61 -6.59 -10.25
CA TYR A 246 2.29 -5.42 -9.68
C TYR A 246 1.79 -4.09 -10.28
N THR A 247 1.29 -4.11 -11.52
CA THR A 247 0.73 -2.96 -12.24
C THR A 247 -0.63 -2.58 -11.67
N LEU A 248 -1.54 -3.54 -11.51
CA LEU A 248 -2.85 -3.32 -10.90
C LEU A 248 -2.71 -2.78 -9.47
N LEU A 249 -1.85 -3.39 -8.66
CA LEU A 249 -1.52 -2.91 -7.31
C LEU A 249 -0.96 -1.47 -7.29
N ARG A 250 -0.21 -1.08 -8.32
CA ARG A 250 0.30 0.30 -8.51
C ARG A 250 -0.83 1.28 -8.86
N GLU A 251 -1.78 0.88 -9.71
CA GLU A 251 -2.94 1.73 -10.04
C GLU A 251 -3.93 1.84 -8.86
N ILE A 252 -4.17 0.75 -8.11
CA ILE A 252 -4.94 0.78 -6.86
C ILE A 252 -4.28 1.72 -5.84
N SER A 253 -2.96 1.62 -5.64
CA SER A 253 -2.20 2.54 -4.80
C SER A 253 -2.38 4.01 -5.24
N LYS A 254 -2.29 4.32 -6.53
CA LYS A 254 -2.56 5.68 -7.04
C LYS A 254 -3.99 6.12 -6.73
N VAL A 255 -4.99 5.27 -6.96
CA VAL A 255 -6.41 5.58 -6.67
C VAL A 255 -6.60 5.87 -5.18
N LEU A 256 -6.10 5.01 -4.28
CA LEU A 256 -6.20 5.23 -2.84
C LEU A 256 -5.51 6.53 -2.42
N ASN A 257 -4.29 6.80 -2.89
CA ASN A 257 -3.62 8.07 -2.62
C ASN A 257 -4.44 9.26 -3.15
N ASN A 258 -5.08 9.14 -4.32
CA ASN A 258 -5.86 10.21 -4.94
C ASN A 258 -7.24 10.45 -4.29
N LEU A 259 -7.89 9.42 -3.74
CA LEU A 259 -9.11 9.53 -2.95
C LEU A 259 -8.84 10.12 -1.57
N PHE A 260 -7.85 9.58 -0.85
CA PHE A 260 -7.62 9.90 0.57
C PHE A 260 -6.74 11.13 0.80
N SER A 261 -5.90 11.57 -0.15
CA SER A 261 -5.04 12.77 0.04
C SER A 261 -5.79 14.08 0.17
N CYS A 262 -7.01 14.20 -0.37
CA CYS A 262 -7.83 15.41 -0.29
C CYS A 262 -8.74 15.47 0.96
N LEU A 263 -8.75 14.43 1.80
CA LEU A 263 -9.58 14.37 3.00
C LEU A 263 -8.82 14.90 4.23
N SER A 264 -9.54 15.37 5.25
CA SER A 264 -8.94 15.64 6.56
C SER A 264 -8.65 14.33 7.30
N ASP A 265 -7.72 14.34 8.26
CA ASP A 265 -7.33 13.10 8.96
C ASP A 265 -8.46 12.53 9.81
N GLU A 266 -9.37 13.36 10.32
CA GLU A 266 -10.61 12.93 10.99
C GLU A 266 -11.54 12.19 10.01
N ARG A 267 -11.74 12.74 8.80
CA ARG A 267 -12.59 12.11 7.76
C ARG A 267 -11.99 10.78 7.27
N LYS A 268 -10.66 10.70 7.12
CA LYS A 268 -9.95 9.43 6.86
C LYS A 268 -10.21 8.44 7.99
N ASN A 269 -9.94 8.85 9.23
CA ASN A 269 -10.12 8.00 10.41
C ASN A 269 -11.55 7.43 10.50
N ALA A 270 -12.59 8.24 10.26
CA ALA A 270 -13.97 7.78 10.28
C ALA A 270 -14.25 6.69 9.22
N ILE A 271 -13.88 6.93 7.95
CA ILE A 271 -14.04 5.96 6.85
C ILE A 271 -13.29 4.66 7.17
N PHE A 272 -12.07 4.75 7.71
CA PHE A 272 -11.30 3.58 8.09
C PHE A 272 -11.83 2.86 9.33
N VAL A 273 -12.39 3.56 10.32
CA VAL A 273 -13.07 2.93 11.47
C VAL A 273 -14.25 2.08 10.98
N ASP A 274 -15.06 2.57 10.04
CA ASP A 274 -16.22 1.82 9.53
C ASP A 274 -15.83 0.69 8.55
N PHE A 275 -14.75 0.85 7.79
CA PHE A 275 -14.11 -0.25 7.07
C PHE A 275 -13.61 -1.33 8.06
N CYS A 276 -12.96 -0.92 9.15
CA CYS A 276 -12.41 -1.84 10.16
C CYS A 276 -13.49 -2.57 10.97
N LYS A 277 -14.64 -1.94 11.28
CA LYS A 277 -15.80 -2.63 11.87
C LYS A 277 -16.30 -3.77 10.97
N SER A 278 -16.16 -3.59 9.66
CA SER A 278 -16.53 -4.57 8.64
C SER A 278 -15.42 -5.57 8.29
N PHE A 279 -14.36 -5.70 9.12
CA PHE A 279 -13.28 -6.67 8.87
C PHE A 279 -13.71 -8.13 8.85
N GLU A 280 -14.81 -8.50 9.50
CA GLU A 280 -15.32 -9.88 9.47
C GLU A 280 -15.59 -10.35 8.03
N PHE A 281 -15.93 -9.43 7.11
CA PHE A 281 -16.16 -9.72 5.70
C PHE A 281 -14.87 -9.80 4.84
N LEU A 282 -13.70 -9.48 5.42
CA LEU A 282 -12.38 -9.69 4.80
C LEU A 282 -11.66 -10.89 5.42
N ALA A 283 -11.79 -11.06 6.73
CA ALA A 283 -10.97 -11.96 7.52
C ALA A 283 -11.64 -13.33 7.71
N ASP A 284 -11.77 -14.11 6.64
CA ASP A 284 -11.86 -15.59 6.77
C ASP A 284 -10.50 -16.17 7.22
N THR A 285 -9.40 -15.56 6.80
CA THR A 285 -8.01 -15.92 7.14
C THR A 285 -7.18 -14.67 7.49
N ILE A 286 -6.02 -14.89 8.13
CA ILE A 286 -5.02 -13.83 8.35
C ILE A 286 -4.38 -13.37 7.01
N ASP A 287 -4.34 -14.26 6.01
CA ASP A 287 -3.77 -14.03 4.68
C ASP A 287 -4.52 -12.93 3.91
N HIS A 288 -5.87 -12.96 3.91
CA HIS A 288 -6.68 -11.92 3.27
C HIS A 288 -6.43 -10.53 3.90
N LEU A 289 -6.22 -10.46 5.21
CA LEU A 289 -5.86 -9.21 5.86
C LEU A 289 -4.43 -8.77 5.52
N TYR A 290 -3.49 -9.70 5.37
CA TYR A 290 -2.13 -9.36 4.95
C TYR A 290 -2.12 -8.72 3.55
N PHE A 291 -2.88 -9.25 2.59
CA PHE A 291 -3.05 -8.60 1.29
C PHE A 291 -3.75 -7.24 1.40
N ALA A 292 -4.81 -7.12 2.21
CA ALA A 292 -5.46 -5.83 2.46
C ALA A 292 -4.48 -4.78 3.04
N LEU A 293 -3.62 -5.20 3.96
CA LEU A 293 -2.56 -4.36 4.51
C LEU A 293 -1.50 -4.01 3.46
N GLN A 294 -0.95 -4.96 2.69
CA GLN A 294 -0.02 -4.65 1.60
C GLN A 294 -0.57 -3.59 0.62
N VAL A 295 -1.85 -3.72 0.23
CA VAL A 295 -2.55 -2.77 -0.64
C VAL A 295 -2.60 -1.38 0.00
N MET A 296 -2.88 -1.32 1.31
CA MET A 296 -2.85 -0.08 2.09
C MET A 296 -1.43 0.46 2.32
N THR A 297 -0.39 -0.37 2.52
CA THR A 297 1.00 0.09 2.78
C THR A 297 1.50 0.96 1.65
N ARG A 298 1.18 0.57 0.40
CA ARG A 298 1.48 1.33 -0.83
C ARG A 298 0.76 2.68 -0.92
N CYS A 299 -0.05 3.06 0.06
CA CYS A 299 -0.69 4.36 0.18
C CYS A 299 -0.16 5.12 1.41
N THR A 300 0.55 6.23 1.19
CA THR A 300 1.15 7.02 2.28
C THR A 300 0.10 7.84 3.04
N ALA A 301 -0.99 8.21 2.37
CA ALA A 301 -2.13 8.91 3.00
C ALA A 301 -2.83 8.09 4.11
N LEU A 302 -2.46 6.81 4.30
CA LEU A 302 -3.13 5.86 5.20
C LEU A 302 -2.27 5.37 6.37
N SER A 303 -1.08 5.92 6.63
CA SER A 303 -0.15 5.38 7.66
C SER A 303 -0.77 5.26 9.07
N ALA A 304 -1.58 6.24 9.49
CA ALA A 304 -2.34 6.21 10.75
C ALA A 304 -3.55 5.26 10.75
N CYS A 305 -3.99 4.81 9.58
CA CYS A 305 -5.11 3.86 9.40
C CYS A 305 -4.62 2.41 9.40
N LYS A 306 -3.44 2.11 8.85
CA LYS A 306 -2.77 0.79 8.92
C LYS A 306 -2.66 0.30 10.37
N LEU A 307 -2.35 1.22 11.29
CA LEU A 307 -2.24 0.96 12.72
C LEU A 307 -3.58 0.58 13.37
N LEU A 308 -4.68 1.22 12.97
CA LEU A 308 -6.05 0.86 13.38
C LEU A 308 -6.45 -0.53 12.83
N CYS A 309 -6.03 -0.85 11.61
CA CYS A 309 -6.24 -2.18 11.02
C CYS A 309 -5.54 -3.27 11.84
N PHE A 310 -4.32 -3.00 12.29
CA PHE A 310 -3.52 -3.91 13.13
C PHE A 310 -4.07 -4.05 14.55
N GLU A 311 -4.53 -2.95 15.16
CA GLU A 311 -5.23 -2.94 16.46
C GLU A 311 -6.45 -3.89 16.43
N ARG A 312 -7.28 -3.79 15.39
CA ARG A 312 -8.46 -4.66 15.22
C ARG A 312 -8.12 -6.12 14.89
N LEU A 313 -7.02 -6.40 14.20
CA LEU A 313 -6.48 -7.76 14.06
C LEU A 313 -6.12 -8.34 15.43
N LEU A 314 -5.34 -7.59 16.21
CA LEU A 314 -4.85 -8.05 17.51
C LEU A 314 -6.00 -8.34 18.47
N ILE A 315 -7.03 -7.48 18.54
CA ILE A 315 -8.28 -7.75 19.28
C ILE A 315 -8.89 -9.11 18.89
N ARG A 316 -8.93 -9.43 17.59
CA ARG A 316 -9.47 -10.71 17.10
C ARG A 316 -8.58 -11.91 17.45
N LEU A 317 -7.25 -11.80 17.32
CA LEU A 317 -6.28 -12.85 17.66
C LEU A 317 -6.19 -13.09 19.18
N THR A 318 -6.34 -12.06 20.00
CA THR A 318 -6.45 -12.20 21.47
C THR A 318 -7.83 -12.75 21.89
N HIS A 319 -8.79 -12.86 20.97
CA HIS A 319 -10.19 -13.22 21.22
C HIS A 319 -10.91 -12.27 22.19
N GLN A 320 -10.44 -11.02 22.28
CA GLN A 320 -11.16 -9.94 22.95
C GLN A 320 -12.44 -9.64 22.17
N THR A 321 -13.59 -10.00 22.76
CA THR A 321 -14.89 -10.08 22.05
C THR A 321 -15.78 -8.86 22.29
N ASP A 322 -15.68 -8.23 23.45
CA ASP A 322 -16.53 -7.08 23.85
C ASP A 322 -15.71 -5.83 24.27
N THR A 323 -14.38 -5.92 24.37
CA THR A 323 -13.50 -4.77 24.61
C THR A 323 -13.22 -4.02 23.32
N GLU A 324 -14.26 -3.38 22.76
CA GLU A 324 -14.00 -2.10 22.08
C GLU A 324 -13.38 -1.16 23.11
N PRO A 325 -12.14 -0.67 22.92
CA PRO A 325 -11.57 0.32 23.84
C PRO A 325 -12.54 1.50 23.96
N SER A 326 -12.86 1.90 25.20
CA SER A 326 -13.96 2.82 25.54
C SER A 326 -13.63 4.29 25.22
N ILE A 327 -13.15 4.53 24.01
CA ILE A 327 -12.58 5.77 23.51
C ILE A 327 -13.44 6.19 22.30
N ASN A 328 -13.90 7.44 22.26
CA ASN A 328 -14.56 7.95 21.06
C ASN A 328 -13.58 7.86 19.87
N TYR A 329 -13.86 6.96 18.93
CA TYR A 329 -12.98 6.64 17.81
C TYR A 329 -12.62 7.84 16.92
N ASP A 330 -13.48 8.86 16.91
CA ASP A 330 -13.38 10.08 16.10
C ASP A 330 -12.04 10.84 16.27
N ILE A 331 -11.42 10.82 17.46
CA ILE A 331 -10.20 11.60 17.75
C ILE A 331 -9.19 10.84 18.64
N ILE A 332 -8.91 9.56 18.32
CA ILE A 332 -7.78 8.83 18.92
C ILE A 332 -6.47 9.24 18.22
N SER A 333 -5.44 9.65 18.97
CA SER A 333 -4.14 10.01 18.39
C SER A 333 -3.36 8.79 17.88
N ARG A 334 -2.46 8.99 16.91
CA ARG A 334 -1.58 7.93 16.37
C ARG A 334 -0.82 7.20 17.49
N GLY A 335 -0.25 7.93 18.45
CA GLY A 335 0.44 7.37 19.61
C GLY A 335 -0.47 6.58 20.55
N GLN A 336 -1.71 7.02 20.77
CA GLN A 336 -2.68 6.25 21.58
C GLN A 336 -3.07 4.92 20.94
N ARG A 337 -3.27 4.87 19.61
CA ARG A 337 -3.47 3.60 18.89
C ARG A 337 -2.23 2.71 18.94
N PHE A 338 -1.04 3.31 18.87
CA PHE A 338 0.22 2.57 18.98
C PHE A 338 0.33 1.88 20.34
N LYS A 339 0.07 2.61 21.43
CA LYS A 339 0.06 2.08 22.80
C LYS A 339 -0.95 0.95 22.99
N ALA A 340 -2.15 1.08 22.41
CA ALA A 340 -3.16 0.01 22.41
C ALA A 340 -2.69 -1.24 21.64
N ALA A 341 -2.13 -1.06 20.45
CA ALA A 341 -1.56 -2.16 19.66
C ALA A 341 -0.38 -2.86 20.37
N VAL A 342 0.45 -2.13 21.12
CA VAL A 342 1.52 -2.73 21.93
C VAL A 342 0.98 -3.54 23.10
N GLN A 343 -0.05 -3.05 23.80
CA GLN A 343 -0.70 -3.80 24.88
C GLN A 343 -1.30 -5.13 24.37
N LEU A 344 -2.01 -5.08 23.24
CA LEU A 344 -2.60 -6.27 22.61
C LEU A 344 -1.53 -7.20 21.99
N LEU A 345 -0.37 -6.69 21.56
CA LEU A 345 0.76 -7.49 21.10
C LEU A 345 1.31 -8.36 22.24
N CYS A 346 1.49 -7.81 23.45
CA CYS A 346 1.96 -8.59 24.61
C CYS A 346 0.95 -9.69 24.99
N GLU A 347 -0.36 -9.41 24.95
CA GLU A 347 -1.40 -10.44 25.13
C GLU A 347 -1.36 -11.52 24.03
N TYR A 348 -0.94 -11.17 22.81
CA TYR A 348 -0.77 -12.13 21.73
C TYR A 348 0.50 -12.98 21.89
N THR A 349 1.62 -12.44 22.40
CA THR A 349 2.87 -13.18 22.64
C THR A 349 2.66 -14.51 23.37
N GLU A 350 1.90 -14.51 24.48
CA GLU A 350 1.66 -15.72 25.27
C GLU A 350 1.03 -16.87 24.46
N LYS A 351 0.24 -16.53 23.43
CA LYS A 351 -0.39 -17.48 22.51
C LYS A 351 0.48 -17.79 21.29
N ALA A 352 1.10 -16.76 20.72
CA ALA A 352 1.95 -16.83 19.54
C ALA A 352 3.11 -17.82 19.71
N ILE A 353 3.64 -17.94 20.93
CA ILE A 353 4.63 -18.97 21.32
C ILE A 353 4.16 -20.42 21.03
N HIS A 354 2.87 -20.65 20.80
CA HIS A 354 2.28 -21.95 20.46
C HIS A 354 1.57 -21.99 19.08
N SER A 355 1.55 -20.89 18.33
CA SER A 355 0.99 -20.80 16.97
C SER A 355 1.81 -21.55 15.92
N GLU A 356 1.20 -21.81 14.76
CA GLU A 356 1.89 -22.38 13.60
C GLU A 356 2.85 -21.36 12.98
N HIS A 357 3.95 -21.85 12.38
CA HIS A 357 4.96 -20.98 11.76
C HIS A 357 4.42 -20.13 10.60
N HIS A 358 3.32 -20.54 9.94
CA HIS A 358 2.65 -19.73 8.91
C HIS A 358 1.94 -18.52 9.52
N GLU A 359 1.12 -18.72 10.56
CA GLU A 359 0.44 -17.64 11.27
C GLU A 359 1.46 -16.63 11.85
N LEU A 360 2.55 -17.14 12.43
CA LEU A 360 3.67 -16.30 12.90
C LEU A 360 4.36 -15.53 11.77
N HIS A 361 4.57 -16.16 10.61
CA HIS A 361 5.18 -15.50 9.45
C HIS A 361 4.29 -14.35 8.95
N VAL A 362 3.01 -14.62 8.70
CA VAL A 362 2.07 -13.62 8.19
C VAL A 362 1.83 -12.50 9.22
N PHE A 363 1.78 -12.83 10.51
CA PHE A 363 1.71 -11.84 11.58
C PHE A 363 2.94 -10.93 11.64
N LEU A 364 4.16 -11.49 11.57
CA LEU A 364 5.40 -10.70 11.58
C LEU A 364 5.53 -9.84 10.31
N LYS A 365 5.07 -10.33 9.16
CA LYS A 365 4.94 -9.52 7.94
C LYS A 365 3.97 -8.36 8.14
N ILE A 366 2.78 -8.59 8.71
CA ILE A 366 1.80 -7.55 9.06
C ILE A 366 2.41 -6.50 9.99
N LEU A 367 3.09 -6.91 11.07
CA LEU A 367 3.76 -5.99 12.01
C LEU A 367 4.86 -5.17 11.31
N LEU A 368 5.63 -5.79 10.41
CA LEU A 368 6.63 -5.10 9.59
C LEU A 368 6.02 -4.08 8.60
N GLU A 369 4.82 -4.32 8.07
CA GLU A 369 4.10 -3.35 7.22
C GLU A 369 3.52 -2.17 8.03
N VAL A 370 3.19 -2.39 9.31
CA VAL A 370 2.62 -1.36 10.22
C VAL A 370 3.70 -0.49 10.86
N LEU A 371 4.89 -1.06 11.11
CA LEU A 371 6.09 -0.35 11.54
C LEU A 371 6.73 0.41 10.37
N GLU A 372 6.02 1.45 9.93
CA GLU A 372 6.49 2.51 9.03
C GLU A 372 7.21 3.62 9.82
N TYR A 373 7.98 4.45 9.12
CA TYR A 373 8.72 5.58 9.68
C TYR A 373 7.84 6.48 10.57
N ASP A 374 6.73 6.99 10.04
CA ASP A 374 5.80 7.87 10.79
C ASP A 374 5.35 7.27 12.13
N ASN A 375 5.00 5.97 12.13
CA ASN A 375 4.48 5.28 13.30
C ASN A 375 5.59 5.04 14.34
N VAL A 376 6.80 4.69 13.90
CA VAL A 376 7.98 4.52 14.78
C VAL A 376 8.52 5.86 15.28
N ILE A 377 8.32 6.95 14.54
CA ILE A 377 8.68 8.31 15.00
C ILE A 377 7.69 8.82 16.04
N ASP A 378 6.39 8.67 15.83
CA ASP A 378 5.36 9.26 16.72
C ASP A 378 5.03 8.43 17.97
N ALA A 379 5.54 7.19 18.07
CA ALA A 379 5.35 6.32 19.22
C ALA A 379 6.16 6.75 20.45
N GLU A 380 5.65 6.44 21.65
CA GLU A 380 6.37 6.66 22.90
C GLU A 380 7.56 5.68 23.03
N SER A 381 8.68 6.15 23.59
CA SER A 381 9.89 5.33 23.71
C SER A 381 9.66 4.04 24.53
N GLU A 382 8.77 4.08 25.52
CA GLU A 382 8.37 2.92 26.32
C GLU A 382 7.71 1.84 25.45
N ASP A 383 6.72 2.22 24.64
CA ASP A 383 5.99 1.31 23.75
C ASP A 383 6.91 0.66 22.71
N LEU A 384 7.85 1.42 22.16
CA LEU A 384 8.87 0.91 21.23
C LEU A 384 9.88 -0.01 21.92
N THR A 385 10.29 0.30 23.16
CA THR A 385 11.16 -0.56 23.96
C THR A 385 10.48 -1.90 24.30
N ILE A 386 9.17 -1.92 24.53
CA ILE A 386 8.39 -3.15 24.70
C ILE A 386 8.46 -4.01 23.43
N ILE A 387 8.06 -3.48 22.26
CA ILE A 387 8.15 -4.23 20.98
C ILE A 387 9.56 -4.76 20.75
N TYR A 388 10.59 -3.94 20.97
CA TYR A 388 11.99 -4.30 20.79
C TYR A 388 12.39 -5.54 21.62
N PHE A 389 12.03 -5.58 22.91
CA PHE A 389 12.35 -6.71 23.78
C PHE A 389 11.50 -7.95 23.50
N GLU A 390 10.20 -7.79 23.23
CA GLU A 390 9.30 -8.88 22.78
C GLU A 390 9.89 -9.59 21.54
N MET A 391 10.30 -8.81 20.54
CA MET A 391 10.93 -9.34 19.32
C MET A 391 12.25 -10.07 19.61
N LEU A 392 13.11 -9.56 20.50
CA LEU A 392 14.33 -10.27 20.91
C LEU A 392 14.06 -11.55 21.71
N GLU A 393 12.97 -11.63 22.47
CA GLU A 393 12.52 -12.85 23.15
C GLU A 393 12.00 -13.89 22.14
N TRP A 394 11.15 -13.48 21.19
CA TRP A 394 10.66 -14.35 20.11
C TRP A 394 11.82 -14.93 19.30
N LYS A 395 12.83 -14.12 18.97
CA LYS A 395 14.09 -14.58 18.33
C LYS A 395 14.77 -15.69 19.14
N ARG A 396 14.91 -15.51 20.47
CA ARG A 396 15.54 -16.51 21.35
C ARG A 396 14.75 -17.82 21.35
N SER A 397 13.44 -17.74 21.58
CA SER A 397 12.51 -18.88 21.60
C SER A 397 12.50 -19.65 20.27
N LEU A 398 12.55 -18.95 19.14
CA LEU A 398 12.62 -19.56 17.81
C LEU A 398 13.99 -20.19 17.52
N MET A 399 15.10 -19.58 17.94
CA MET A 399 16.44 -20.18 17.76
C MET A 399 16.66 -21.45 18.60
N GLU A 400 15.98 -21.58 19.74
CA GLU A 400 15.98 -22.81 20.55
C GLU A 400 15.12 -23.94 19.91
N ARG A 401 14.19 -23.60 19.02
CA ARG A 401 13.31 -24.54 18.30
C ARG A 401 13.91 -24.90 16.94
N SER A 402 14.63 -26.01 16.88
CA SER A 402 15.40 -26.47 15.70
C SER A 402 14.54 -26.92 14.49
N ALA A 403 13.83 -25.98 13.86
CA ALA A 403 13.07 -26.15 12.61
C ALA A 403 13.64 -25.23 11.52
N SER A 404 13.63 -25.69 10.26
CA SER A 404 14.15 -24.91 9.11
C SER A 404 13.41 -23.57 8.92
N SER A 405 12.10 -23.55 9.14
CA SER A 405 11.26 -22.35 9.07
C SER A 405 11.57 -21.29 10.12
N ALA A 406 12.25 -21.64 11.22
CA ALA A 406 12.60 -20.68 12.28
C ALA A 406 13.60 -19.61 11.79
N GLY A 407 14.47 -19.93 10.82
CA GLY A 407 15.42 -18.97 10.26
C GLY A 407 14.75 -17.79 9.55
N ILE A 408 13.66 -18.04 8.82
CA ILE A 408 12.86 -17.00 8.14
C ILE A 408 12.17 -16.09 9.16
N LEU A 409 11.56 -16.68 10.21
CA LEU A 409 10.91 -15.93 11.27
C LEU A 409 11.92 -15.04 12.04
N VAL A 410 13.11 -15.57 12.33
CA VAL A 410 14.22 -14.81 12.93
C VAL A 410 14.69 -13.67 12.01
N ALA A 411 14.72 -13.87 10.69
CA ALA A 411 15.08 -12.82 9.74
C ALA A 411 14.03 -11.67 9.68
N LEU A 412 12.74 -11.99 9.77
CA LEU A 412 11.69 -10.97 9.87
C LEU A 412 11.76 -10.20 11.19
N ILE A 413 11.96 -10.90 12.30
CA ILE A 413 12.15 -10.30 13.62
C ILE A 413 13.37 -9.37 13.64
N LEU A 414 14.49 -9.77 13.04
CA LEU A 414 15.65 -8.90 12.86
C LEU A 414 15.30 -7.67 12.02
N SER A 415 14.57 -7.81 10.92
CA SER A 415 14.15 -6.66 10.10
C SER A 415 13.24 -5.68 10.85
N ILE A 416 12.43 -6.15 11.80
CA ILE A 416 11.64 -5.30 12.71
C ILE A 416 12.58 -4.54 13.67
N VAL A 417 13.51 -5.25 14.31
CA VAL A 417 14.50 -4.66 15.24
C VAL A 417 15.38 -3.62 14.53
N ASP A 418 15.92 -3.93 13.36
CA ASP A 418 16.77 -3.05 12.55
C ASP A 418 16.05 -1.73 12.18
N ARG A 419 14.75 -1.77 11.88
CA ARG A 419 13.94 -0.57 11.61
C ARG A 419 13.80 0.31 12.86
N ILE A 420 13.52 -0.30 14.01
CA ILE A 420 13.38 0.41 15.28
C ILE A 420 14.72 1.07 15.66
N GLU A 421 15.85 0.35 15.55
CA GLU A 421 17.18 0.91 15.80
C GLU A 421 17.55 2.03 14.81
N MET A 422 17.26 1.86 13.51
CA MET A 422 17.59 2.84 12.47
C MET A 422 16.82 4.16 12.63
N TRP A 423 15.53 4.12 12.98
CA TRP A 423 14.68 5.32 13.08
C TRP A 423 14.59 5.90 14.50
N ARG A 424 14.83 5.07 15.53
CA ARG A 424 14.81 5.45 16.94
C ARG A 424 16.08 4.97 17.68
N PRO A 425 17.30 5.35 17.23
CA PRO A 425 18.59 4.91 17.83
C PRO A 425 18.80 5.38 19.29
N GLY A 426 17.92 6.22 19.83
CA GLY A 426 17.87 6.55 21.25
C GLY A 426 17.44 5.40 22.15
N ILE A 427 16.72 4.39 21.64
CA ILE A 427 16.23 3.24 22.42
C ILE A 427 17.38 2.44 23.05
N LEU A 428 18.47 2.25 22.29
CA LEU A 428 19.70 1.61 22.76
C LEU A 428 20.38 2.34 23.93
N ARG A 429 20.09 3.64 24.13
CA ARG A 429 20.58 4.42 25.29
C ARG A 429 19.67 4.34 26.51
N ILE A 430 18.43 3.88 26.34
CA ILE A 430 17.49 3.62 27.44
C ILE A 430 17.79 2.23 28.03
N SER A 431 18.03 1.21 27.19
CA SER A 431 18.42 -0.12 27.67
C SER A 431 19.75 -0.10 28.43
N LEU A 432 20.78 0.57 27.91
CA LEU A 432 22.09 0.71 28.55
C LEU A 432 22.12 1.67 29.77
N ALA A 433 20.97 2.20 30.20
CA ALA A 433 20.82 3.03 31.40
C ALA A 433 19.98 2.34 32.50
N GLY A 434 19.55 1.09 32.27
CA GLY A 434 18.74 0.29 33.19
C GLY A 434 19.45 -0.92 33.82
N GLU A 435 20.73 -1.14 33.53
CA GLU A 435 21.61 -2.15 34.15
C GLU A 435 22.48 -1.56 35.29
#